data_AF-A0A6P5R5B1-F1
#
_entry.id   AF-A0A6P5R5B1-F1
#
_cell.length_a   1.000
_cell.length_b   1.000
_cell.length_c   1.000
_cell.angle_alpha   90.00
_cell.angle_beta   90.00
_cell.angle_gamma   90.00
#
_symmetry.space_group_name_H-M   'P 1'
#
loop_
_entity.id
_entity.type
_entity.pdbx_description
1 polymer ?
#
loop_
_entity_poly.entity_id
_entity_poly.type
_entity_poly.pdbx_seq_one_letter_code
_entity_poly.pdbx_strand_id
1 'polypeptide(L)'
;MIPKFILLAMKGKPLPIHGDGSNVRSYLYCEDVAEAFEVILHKGEVGHVYNIGTKKERRVVDVAKEICQLFSLNPDTQIKFVENRPFNDQRYFLDDQKLKNLGWSERTSWEEGLRKTMDWYVKNPEWWGDVSGALLPHPKMLMVPGIERKFDGTDTGASAFSLSASDSRESHMVVPPPKNNPSTQKPSLKFLIYGKTGWIGGLLGKICEKQGIPYEYGRGRLQERSQLLADIQSVKPTHVFNAAGVTGRPNVDWCESHKPETIRTNVVGTLTLADVCRDHNLLMINYATGCIFEYDAAHPSRSGIGFKEEDTPNFTGSFYSKTKAMVEELLKEYDNVCTLRVRMPISSDLSNPRNFITKISRYDKVVDIPNSMTILDELLPISVEMAKRNLRGLWNFTNPGVVSHNEILEMYKKYIDPSFKWTNFTLEEQAKVIVAPRSNNEMDASKLKKEFPELLPIKESLIKYVFEPNKKAFSG
;
A
#
# COMPACT_ATOMS: atom_id res chain seq x y z
N MET A 1 -5.21 6.63 31.92
CA MET A 1 -5.87 7.69 32.71
C MET A 1 -6.12 7.22 34.15
N ILE A 2 -6.89 6.15 34.38
CA ILE A 2 -7.19 5.64 35.75
C ILE A 2 -5.93 5.41 36.62
N PRO A 3 -4.87 4.70 36.18
CA PRO A 3 -3.63 4.56 36.96
C PRO A 3 -3.01 5.88 37.40
N LYS A 4 -2.98 6.87 36.49
CA LYS A 4 -2.44 8.21 36.76
C LYS A 4 -3.24 8.92 37.85
N PHE A 5 -4.57 8.85 37.79
CA PHE A 5 -5.43 9.45 38.79
C PHE A 5 -5.29 8.79 40.15
N ILE A 6 -5.21 7.46 40.20
CA ILE A 6 -4.95 6.73 41.44
C ILE A 6 -3.60 7.14 42.04
N LEU A 7 -2.52 7.15 41.27
CA LEU A 7 -1.19 7.51 41.75
C LEU A 7 -1.07 8.98 42.19
N LEU A 8 -1.79 9.89 41.54
CA LEU A 8 -1.86 11.31 41.95
C LEU A 8 -2.69 11.45 43.23
N ALA A 9 -3.84 10.79 43.32
CA ALA A 9 -4.69 10.77 44.51
C ALA A 9 -3.96 10.20 45.74
N MET A 10 -3.22 9.09 45.58
CA MET A 10 -2.36 8.52 46.62
C MET A 10 -1.32 9.53 47.15
N LYS A 11 -0.90 10.48 46.31
CA LYS A 11 0.05 11.56 46.66
C LYS A 11 -0.64 12.85 47.07
N GLY A 12 -1.97 12.88 47.15
CA GLY A 12 -2.76 14.09 47.39
C GLY A 12 -2.59 15.18 46.33
N LYS A 13 -2.12 14.79 45.13
CA LYS A 13 -1.82 15.71 44.02
C LYS A 13 -3.04 15.92 43.12
N PRO A 14 -3.13 17.07 42.42
CA PRO A 14 -4.24 17.33 41.52
C PRO A 14 -4.37 16.31 40.40
N LEU A 15 -5.61 15.99 40.01
CA LEU A 15 -5.96 15.09 38.90
C LEU A 15 -6.19 15.92 37.63
N PRO A 16 -5.27 15.91 36.65
CA PRO A 16 -5.40 16.70 35.44
C PRO A 16 -6.39 16.07 34.44
N ILE A 17 -7.40 16.82 34.04
CA ILE A 17 -8.36 16.46 33.00
C ILE A 17 -8.14 17.35 31.77
N HIS A 18 -7.98 16.77 30.60
CA HIS A 18 -7.83 17.54 29.36
C HIS A 18 -9.17 18.07 28.86
N GLY A 19 -9.19 19.34 28.45
CA GLY A 19 -10.42 19.99 27.99
C GLY A 19 -11.40 20.19 29.14
N ASP A 20 -12.68 19.93 28.89
CA ASP A 20 -13.77 20.08 29.88
C ASP A 20 -14.14 18.76 30.59
N GLY A 21 -13.47 17.65 30.24
CA GLY A 21 -13.74 16.33 30.80
C GLY A 21 -15.03 15.66 30.32
N SER A 22 -15.71 16.22 29.32
CA SER A 22 -16.94 15.67 28.74
C SER A 22 -16.70 14.41 27.90
N ASN A 23 -15.45 14.13 27.52
CA ASN A 23 -15.08 12.94 26.76
C ASN A 23 -15.60 11.66 27.42
N VAL A 24 -16.16 10.78 26.60
CA VAL A 24 -16.78 9.53 27.01
C VAL A 24 -15.89 8.35 26.63
N ARG A 25 -15.77 7.39 27.55
CA ARG A 25 -14.98 6.16 27.36
C ARG A 25 -15.74 4.97 27.94
N SER A 26 -15.53 3.81 27.34
CA SER A 26 -15.91 2.52 27.91
C SER A 26 -14.71 1.90 28.61
N TYR A 27 -14.90 1.43 29.85
CA TYR A 27 -13.86 0.77 30.64
C TYR A 27 -14.23 -0.67 30.93
N LEU A 28 -13.26 -1.56 30.81
CA LEU A 28 -13.37 -2.96 31.22
C LEU A 28 -12.33 -3.24 32.29
N TYR A 29 -12.67 -4.12 33.22
CA TYR A 29 -11.71 -4.66 34.16
C TYR A 29 -10.78 -5.65 33.44
N CYS A 30 -9.49 -5.67 33.80
CA CYS A 30 -8.49 -6.43 33.04
C CYS A 30 -8.74 -7.94 33.04
N GLU A 31 -9.32 -8.51 34.10
CA GLU A 31 -9.68 -9.93 34.15
C GLU A 31 -10.82 -10.25 33.15
N ASP A 32 -11.81 -9.37 32.98
CA ASP A 32 -12.87 -9.58 31.98
C ASP A 32 -12.28 -9.58 30.55
N VAL A 33 -11.26 -8.76 30.29
CA VAL A 33 -10.54 -8.74 29.00
C VAL A 33 -9.73 -10.01 28.81
N ALA A 34 -9.08 -10.52 29.85
CA ALA A 34 -8.37 -11.79 29.79
C ALA A 34 -9.33 -12.96 29.49
N GLU A 35 -10.49 -12.99 30.14
CA GLU A 35 -11.55 -13.98 29.87
C GLU A 35 -12.07 -13.85 28.42
N ALA A 36 -12.16 -12.63 27.87
CA ALA A 36 -12.55 -12.43 26.47
C ALA A 36 -11.58 -13.14 25.51
N PHE A 37 -10.27 -13.05 25.76
CA PHE A 37 -9.28 -13.75 24.96
C PHE A 37 -9.43 -15.27 25.05
N GLU A 38 -9.71 -15.79 26.26
CA GLU A 38 -9.96 -17.23 26.46
C GLU A 38 -11.21 -17.71 25.71
N VAL A 39 -12.31 -16.94 25.77
CA VAL A 39 -13.53 -17.26 25.03
C VAL A 39 -13.30 -17.24 23.52
N ILE A 40 -12.60 -16.24 22.99
CA ILE A 40 -12.26 -16.15 21.56
C ILE A 40 -11.35 -17.30 21.16
N LEU A 41 -10.38 -17.68 22.00
CA LEU A 41 -9.48 -18.80 21.74
C LEU A 41 -10.24 -20.13 21.59
N HIS A 42 -11.23 -20.38 22.46
CA HIS A 42 -11.96 -21.65 22.47
C HIS A 42 -13.18 -21.71 21.55
N LYS A 43 -13.84 -20.58 21.30
CA LYS A 43 -15.13 -20.52 20.60
C LYS A 43 -15.14 -19.60 19.39
N GLY A 44 -14.07 -18.83 19.17
CA GLY A 44 -13.95 -17.94 18.03
C GLY A 44 -13.76 -18.70 16.72
N GLU A 45 -14.12 -18.03 15.63
CA GLU A 45 -13.95 -18.53 14.27
C GLU A 45 -12.65 -17.98 13.68
N VAL A 46 -11.86 -18.84 13.04
CA VAL A 46 -10.61 -18.42 12.39
C VAL A 46 -10.89 -17.40 11.29
N GLY A 47 -10.10 -16.33 11.25
CA GLY A 47 -10.24 -15.25 10.26
C GLY A 47 -11.28 -14.19 10.62
N HIS A 48 -11.95 -14.32 11.78
CA HIS A 48 -12.94 -13.35 12.24
C HIS A 48 -12.32 -12.31 13.18
N VAL A 49 -12.81 -11.07 13.09
CA VAL A 49 -12.48 -9.99 14.03
C VAL A 49 -13.56 -9.93 15.13
N TYR A 50 -13.15 -9.77 16.38
CA TYR A 50 -14.00 -9.64 17.56
C TYR A 50 -13.60 -8.38 18.33
N ASN A 51 -14.57 -7.49 18.61
CA ASN A 51 -14.35 -6.33 19.45
C ASN A 51 -14.54 -6.71 20.93
N ILE A 52 -13.58 -6.36 21.78
CA ILE A 52 -13.67 -6.52 23.23
C ILE A 52 -13.99 -5.14 23.82
N GLY A 53 -15.20 -4.97 24.32
CA GLY A 53 -15.69 -3.67 24.79
C GLY A 53 -16.89 -3.83 25.72
N THR A 54 -17.45 -2.68 26.12
CA THR A 54 -18.73 -2.62 26.81
C THR A 54 -19.52 -1.42 26.31
N LYS A 55 -20.85 -1.53 26.34
CA LYS A 55 -21.78 -0.43 26.08
C LYS A 55 -21.94 0.51 27.29
N LYS A 56 -21.31 0.18 28.43
CA LYS A 56 -21.30 0.99 29.65
C LYS A 56 -20.26 2.11 29.54
N GLU A 57 -20.75 3.29 29.18
CA GLU A 57 -19.95 4.48 28.96
C GLU A 57 -19.87 5.37 30.20
N ARG A 58 -18.71 6.01 30.42
CA ARG A 58 -18.50 6.99 31.50
C ARG A 58 -17.72 8.20 31.01
N ARG A 59 -18.08 9.39 31.50
CA ARG A 59 -17.29 10.60 31.23
C ARG A 59 -16.01 10.58 32.04
N VAL A 60 -14.94 11.13 31.49
CA VAL A 60 -13.64 11.24 32.18
C VAL A 60 -13.78 11.98 33.52
N VAL A 61 -14.62 13.03 33.57
CA VAL A 61 -14.87 13.78 34.81
C VAL A 61 -15.54 12.94 35.90
N ASP A 62 -16.46 12.04 35.54
CA ASP A 62 -17.14 11.18 36.52
C ASP A 62 -16.16 10.18 37.11
N VAL A 63 -15.28 9.59 36.27
CA VAL A 63 -14.20 8.72 36.74
C VAL A 63 -13.28 9.41 37.75
N ALA A 64 -12.89 10.67 37.49
CA ALA A 64 -12.05 11.43 38.41
C ALA A 64 -12.75 11.70 39.75
N LYS A 65 -14.05 12.04 39.72
CA LYS A 65 -14.86 12.26 40.93
C LYS A 65 -14.97 11.00 41.77
N GLU A 66 -15.23 9.85 41.14
CA GLU A 66 -15.34 8.57 41.83
C GLU A 66 -14.00 8.14 42.46
N ILE A 67 -12.87 8.38 41.78
CA ILE A 67 -11.54 8.15 42.38
C ILE A 67 -11.32 9.08 43.59
N CYS A 68 -11.66 10.36 43.49
CA CYS A 68 -11.56 11.28 44.63
C CYS A 68 -12.38 10.79 45.83
N GLN A 69 -13.61 10.33 45.59
CA GLN A 69 -14.47 9.77 46.64
C GLN A 69 -13.84 8.55 47.32
N LEU A 70 -13.26 7.62 46.55
CA LEU A 70 -12.59 6.43 47.11
C LEU A 70 -11.38 6.79 48.00
N PHE A 71 -10.69 7.88 47.70
CA PHE A 71 -9.58 8.41 48.51
C PHE A 71 -10.02 9.43 49.58
N SER A 72 -11.32 9.67 49.76
CA SER A 72 -11.86 10.70 50.67
C SER A 72 -11.34 12.12 50.38
N LEU A 73 -11.09 12.43 49.11
CA LEU A 73 -10.63 13.73 48.64
C LEU A 73 -11.80 14.58 48.10
N ASN A 74 -11.71 15.91 48.24
CA ASN A 74 -12.68 16.83 47.65
C ASN A 74 -12.42 16.98 46.13
N PRO A 75 -13.36 16.57 45.24
CA PRO A 75 -13.18 16.68 43.80
C PRO A 75 -13.01 18.12 43.30
N ASP A 76 -13.64 19.11 43.95
CA ASP A 76 -13.62 20.52 43.52
C ASP A 76 -12.23 21.15 43.67
N THR A 77 -11.44 20.67 44.64
CA THR A 77 -10.08 21.14 44.85
C THR A 77 -9.05 20.29 44.10
N GLN A 78 -9.29 18.98 43.98
CA GLN A 78 -8.35 18.03 43.38
C GLN A 78 -8.40 17.97 41.86
N ILE A 79 -9.57 18.09 41.23
CA ILE A 79 -9.67 18.01 39.77
C ILE A 79 -9.22 19.34 39.15
N LYS A 80 -8.31 19.27 38.17
CA LYS A 80 -7.83 20.45 37.43
C LYS A 80 -7.97 20.25 35.94
N PHE A 81 -8.70 21.14 35.29
CA PHE A 81 -8.78 21.18 33.84
C PHE A 81 -7.49 21.76 33.27
N VAL A 82 -6.92 21.06 32.30
CA VAL A 82 -5.70 21.44 31.58
C VAL A 82 -6.00 21.55 30.10
N GLU A 83 -5.05 22.12 29.35
CA GLU A 83 -5.17 22.25 27.90
C GLU A 83 -5.57 20.93 27.25
N ASN A 84 -6.48 21.01 26.28
CA ASN A 84 -6.93 19.83 25.57
C ASN A 84 -5.79 19.24 24.73
N ARG A 85 -5.85 17.94 24.45
CA ARG A 85 -4.91 17.34 23.50
C ARG A 85 -5.38 17.60 22.07
N PRO A 86 -4.48 17.89 21.13
CA PRO A 86 -4.82 17.85 19.71
C PRO A 86 -5.48 16.51 19.36
N PHE A 87 -6.58 16.56 18.60
CA PHE A 87 -7.34 15.38 18.14
C PHE A 87 -7.87 14.50 19.28
N ASN A 88 -8.25 15.07 20.43
CA ASN A 88 -8.85 14.30 21.51
C ASN A 88 -10.27 13.83 21.15
N ASP A 89 -10.40 12.54 20.82
CA ASP A 89 -11.68 11.94 20.44
C ASP A 89 -12.73 12.08 21.56
N GLN A 90 -13.93 12.46 21.15
CA GLN A 90 -15.05 12.65 22.07
C GLN A 90 -15.55 11.32 22.63
N ARG A 91 -15.59 10.25 21.83
CA ARG A 91 -16.21 8.98 22.19
C ARG A 91 -15.56 7.79 21.47
N TYR A 92 -15.31 6.70 22.20
CA TYR A 92 -14.97 5.39 21.62
C TYR A 92 -16.09 4.40 21.92
N PHE A 93 -16.88 4.08 20.90
CA PHE A 93 -17.95 3.09 21.02
C PHE A 93 -17.65 1.91 20.11
N LEU A 94 -17.64 0.70 20.68
CA LEU A 94 -17.40 -0.55 19.96
C LEU A 94 -18.63 -1.44 20.09
N ASP A 95 -19.01 -2.08 18.97
CA ASP A 95 -20.03 -3.13 19.01
C ASP A 95 -19.39 -4.46 19.41
N ASP A 96 -19.75 -4.95 20.60
CA ASP A 96 -19.27 -6.18 21.21
C ASP A 96 -20.22 -7.37 21.01
N GLN A 97 -21.30 -7.21 20.23
CA GLN A 97 -22.35 -8.23 20.10
C GLN A 97 -21.82 -9.56 19.58
N LYS A 98 -20.85 -9.52 18.66
CA LYS A 98 -20.24 -10.74 18.09
C LYS A 98 -19.54 -11.59 19.15
N LEU A 99 -18.85 -10.94 20.09
CA LEU A 99 -18.20 -11.63 21.20
C LEU A 99 -19.22 -12.14 22.23
N LYS A 100 -20.28 -11.35 22.49
CA LYS A 100 -21.40 -11.77 23.34
C LYS A 100 -22.11 -13.02 22.85
N ASN A 101 -22.24 -13.17 21.54
CA ASN A 101 -22.82 -14.37 20.93
C ASN A 101 -21.95 -15.63 21.15
N LEU A 102 -20.68 -15.50 21.53
CA LEU A 102 -19.83 -16.63 21.96
C LEU A 102 -20.02 -16.99 23.45
N GLY A 103 -20.87 -16.24 24.16
CA GLY A 103 -21.14 -16.43 25.58
C GLY A 103 -20.21 -15.65 26.51
N TRP A 104 -19.44 -14.69 26.01
CA TRP A 104 -18.69 -13.77 26.86
C TRP A 104 -19.54 -12.55 27.25
N SER A 105 -19.42 -12.08 28.48
CA SER A 105 -19.97 -10.81 28.93
C SER A 105 -19.12 -10.29 30.07
N GLU A 106 -18.93 -8.98 30.17
CA GLU A 106 -18.22 -8.40 31.31
C GLU A 106 -18.91 -8.78 32.63
N ARG A 107 -18.18 -9.38 33.56
CA ARG A 107 -18.73 -9.86 34.84
C ARG A 107 -18.50 -8.85 35.94
N THR A 108 -17.42 -8.09 35.86
CA THR A 108 -17.02 -7.14 36.90
C THR A 108 -17.81 -5.85 36.72
N SER A 109 -18.49 -5.40 37.78
CA SER A 109 -19.10 -4.07 37.79
C SER A 109 -18.02 -2.98 37.78
N TRP A 110 -18.39 -1.77 37.39
CA TRP A 110 -17.44 -0.66 37.41
C TRP A 110 -16.93 -0.39 38.83
N GLU A 111 -17.83 -0.39 39.81
CA GLU A 111 -17.55 -0.09 41.21
C GLU A 111 -16.60 -1.14 41.81
N GLU A 112 -16.81 -2.41 41.49
CA GLU A 112 -15.93 -3.52 41.90
C GLU A 112 -14.57 -3.42 41.20
N GLY A 113 -14.56 -3.23 39.88
CA GLY A 113 -13.34 -3.16 39.08
C GLY A 113 -12.44 -1.99 39.49
N LEU A 114 -13.04 -0.82 39.74
CA LEU A 114 -12.31 0.37 40.20
C LEU A 114 -11.71 0.14 41.60
N ARG A 115 -12.47 -0.48 42.52
CA ARG A 115 -11.98 -0.83 43.86
C ARG A 115 -10.82 -1.83 43.80
N LYS A 116 -10.97 -2.94 43.08
CA LYS A 116 -9.90 -3.93 42.89
C LYS A 116 -8.64 -3.30 42.29
N THR A 117 -8.83 -2.44 41.29
CA THR A 117 -7.72 -1.70 40.67
C THR A 117 -7.02 -0.81 41.70
N MET A 118 -7.76 0.00 42.46
CA MET A 118 -7.21 0.85 43.50
C MET A 118 -6.47 0.06 44.57
N ASP A 119 -7.08 -1.00 45.11
CA ASP A 119 -6.48 -1.85 46.15
C ASP A 119 -5.15 -2.44 45.67
N TRP A 120 -5.06 -2.83 44.40
CA TRP A 120 -3.81 -3.31 43.82
C TRP A 120 -2.74 -2.22 43.79
N TYR A 121 -3.06 -1.01 43.34
CA TYR A 121 -2.09 0.10 43.32
C TYR A 121 -1.63 0.52 44.72
N VAL A 122 -2.54 0.51 45.71
CA VAL A 122 -2.22 0.82 47.11
C VAL A 122 -1.31 -0.24 47.72
N LYS A 123 -1.53 -1.53 47.41
CA LYS A 123 -0.68 -2.63 47.88
C LYS A 123 0.67 -2.70 47.16
N ASN A 124 0.78 -2.14 45.96
CA ASN A 124 1.96 -2.23 45.10
C ASN A 124 2.48 -0.85 44.65
N PRO A 125 2.79 0.08 45.57
CA PRO A 125 3.13 1.46 45.23
C PRO A 125 4.41 1.60 44.40
N GLU A 126 5.38 0.70 44.61
CA GLU A 126 6.71 0.73 43.97
C GLU A 126 6.83 -0.18 42.74
N TRP A 127 5.75 -0.83 42.30
CA TRP A 127 5.80 -1.84 41.23
C TRP A 127 6.37 -1.32 39.90
N TRP A 128 6.10 -0.06 39.57
CA TRP A 128 6.45 0.54 38.27
C TRP A 128 7.74 1.37 38.29
N GLY A 129 8.44 1.46 39.42
CA GLY A 129 9.59 2.35 39.59
C GLY A 129 9.25 3.84 39.42
N ASP A 130 10.18 4.64 38.89
CA ASP A 130 9.95 6.07 38.69
C ASP A 130 9.00 6.34 37.50
N VAL A 131 7.76 6.72 37.84
CA VAL A 131 6.72 7.13 36.90
C VAL A 131 6.46 8.65 36.91
N SER A 132 7.32 9.45 37.52
CA SER A 132 7.13 10.90 37.68
C SER A 132 6.79 11.62 36.36
N GLY A 133 7.50 11.30 35.27
CA GLY A 133 7.25 11.84 33.94
C GLY A 133 5.85 11.50 33.38
N ALA A 134 5.34 10.30 33.65
CA ALA A 134 4.00 9.87 33.21
C ALA A 134 2.86 10.57 33.99
N LEU A 135 3.15 11.09 35.18
CA LEU A 135 2.19 11.81 36.01
C LEU A 135 1.98 13.28 35.58
N LEU A 136 2.86 13.84 34.73
CA LEU A 136 2.71 15.19 34.17
C LEU A 136 1.46 15.29 33.29
N PRO A 137 0.66 16.38 33.33
CA PRO A 137 -0.55 16.52 32.52
C PRO A 137 -0.33 16.23 31.03
N HIS A 138 0.74 16.78 30.46
CA HIS A 138 1.22 16.52 29.11
C HIS A 138 2.62 15.88 29.19
N PRO A 139 2.74 14.55 29.27
CA PRO A 139 4.03 13.89 29.29
C PRO A 139 4.78 14.20 27.99
N LYS A 140 5.97 14.79 28.10
CA LYS A 140 6.91 14.84 26.97
C LYS A 140 7.55 13.46 26.87
N MET A 141 7.68 12.93 25.65
CA MET A 141 8.31 11.63 25.39
C MET A 141 9.67 11.54 26.11
N LEU A 142 9.78 10.73 27.16
CA LEU A 142 11.07 10.20 27.62
C LEU A 142 11.46 9.12 26.60
N MET A 143 12.11 9.52 25.51
CA MET A 143 12.80 8.56 24.65
C MET A 143 14.27 8.50 25.05
N VAL A 144 14.78 7.27 25.07
CA VAL A 144 16.16 6.79 25.30
C VAL A 144 16.50 6.43 26.76
N PRO A 145 16.64 5.12 27.08
CA PRO A 145 17.34 4.67 28.29
C PRO A 145 18.81 5.09 28.25
N GLY A 146 19.30 5.80 29.28
CA GLY A 146 20.72 6.14 29.43
C GLY A 146 21.06 7.63 29.60
N ILE A 147 20.08 8.53 29.64
CA ILE A 147 20.30 9.95 29.96
C ILE A 147 19.46 10.31 31.19
N GLU A 148 20.06 10.26 32.37
CA GLU A 148 19.47 10.86 33.57
C GLU A 148 19.44 12.38 33.41
N ARG A 149 18.25 12.96 33.26
CA ARG A 149 18.05 14.39 33.54
C ARG A 149 17.37 14.52 34.89
N LYS A 150 18.13 14.94 35.91
CA LYS A 150 17.57 15.43 37.17
C LYS A 150 16.68 16.64 36.89
N PHE A 151 15.45 16.59 37.37
CA PHE A 151 14.50 17.70 37.32
C PHE A 151 14.44 18.35 38.70
N ASP A 152 15.08 19.51 38.85
CA ASP A 152 14.76 20.45 39.93
C ASP A 152 13.75 21.47 39.39
N GLY A 153 12.67 21.67 40.14
CA GLY A 153 11.55 22.52 39.73
C GLY A 153 11.86 24.01 39.77
N THR A 154 11.31 24.76 38.82
CA THR A 154 10.21 25.72 39.00
C THR A 154 9.94 26.37 37.64
N ASP A 155 8.67 26.38 37.20
CA ASP A 155 8.24 27.14 36.03
C ASP A 155 8.29 28.64 36.37
N THR A 156 9.22 29.36 35.74
CA THR A 156 9.03 30.78 35.41
C THR A 156 9.52 30.99 33.98
N GLY A 157 8.62 31.51 33.15
CA GLY A 157 8.80 31.60 31.71
C GLY A 157 9.91 32.53 31.24
N ALA A 158 10.16 32.41 29.94
CA ALA A 158 10.99 33.22 29.07
C ALA A 158 12.51 33.19 29.32
N SER A 159 13.23 32.42 28.49
CA SER A 159 14.39 32.98 27.78
C SER A 159 14.82 32.07 26.62
N ALA A 160 15.14 32.72 25.51
CA ALA A 160 15.69 32.14 24.31
C ALA A 160 17.08 31.57 24.57
N PHE A 161 17.38 30.38 24.04
CA PHE A 161 18.73 29.83 24.08
C PHE A 161 19.47 30.10 22.78
N SER A 162 20.52 30.90 22.90
CA SER A 162 21.63 30.99 21.97
C SER A 162 22.60 29.83 22.22
N LEU A 163 23.14 29.26 21.14
CA LEU A 163 24.21 28.27 21.21
C LEU A 163 25.50 28.94 20.75
N SER A 164 26.43 29.13 21.69
CA SER A 164 27.83 29.46 21.39
C SER A 164 28.67 28.18 21.45
N ALA A 165 29.57 28.07 20.47
CA ALA A 165 30.51 26.98 20.34
C ALA A 165 31.89 27.38 20.90
N SER A 166 32.47 26.48 21.69
CA SER A 166 33.91 26.31 21.98
C SER A 166 33.99 24.97 22.74
N ASP A 167 34.96 24.07 22.57
CA ASP A 167 36.35 24.26 22.21
C ASP A 167 36.94 22.94 21.67
N SER A 168 38.02 23.12 20.93
CA SER A 168 38.92 22.24 20.21
C SER A 168 39.66 21.16 21.03
N ARG A 169 39.95 20.02 20.38
CA ARG A 169 41.21 19.26 20.52
C ARG A 169 41.57 18.55 19.20
N GLU A 170 42.75 18.87 18.69
CA GLU A 170 43.37 18.34 17.46
C GLU A 170 43.92 16.91 17.64
N SER A 171 43.97 16.11 16.56
CA SER A 171 45.26 15.70 15.95
C SER A 171 45.12 14.59 14.88
N HIS A 172 45.99 14.73 13.86
CA HIS A 172 46.39 13.80 12.80
C HIS A 172 45.52 13.65 11.53
N MET A 173 45.79 14.54 10.56
CA MET A 173 45.45 14.34 9.15
C MET A 173 46.40 13.31 8.51
N VAL A 174 45.83 12.25 7.93
CA VAL A 174 46.50 11.38 6.97
C VAL A 174 46.08 11.83 5.57
N VAL A 175 47.07 12.24 4.77
CA VAL A 175 46.88 12.67 3.37
C VAL A 175 46.48 11.46 2.51
N PRO A 176 45.38 11.51 1.74
CA PRO A 176 45.09 10.47 0.76
C PRO A 176 45.96 10.66 -0.51
N PRO A 177 46.43 9.58 -1.14
CA PRO A 177 47.22 9.68 -2.38
C PRO A 177 46.34 10.18 -3.54
N PRO A 178 46.95 10.73 -4.61
CA PRO A 178 46.21 11.41 -5.68
C PRO A 178 45.32 10.42 -6.44
N LYS A 179 44.08 10.85 -6.67
CA LYS A 179 43.07 10.14 -7.47
C LYS A 179 43.59 9.96 -8.90
N ASN A 180 43.93 8.73 -9.27
CA ASN A 180 43.94 8.34 -10.67
C ASN A 180 42.52 8.50 -11.23
N ASN A 181 42.39 9.29 -12.30
CA ASN A 181 41.15 9.44 -13.06
C ASN A 181 40.60 8.05 -13.43
N PRO A 182 39.44 7.63 -12.91
CA PRO A 182 38.76 6.48 -13.48
C PRO A 182 38.19 6.93 -14.83
N SER A 183 38.54 6.19 -15.87
CA SER A 183 37.93 6.29 -17.20
C SER A 183 36.41 6.50 -17.08
N THR A 184 35.91 7.54 -17.75
CA THR A 184 34.50 7.94 -17.84
C THR A 184 33.65 6.96 -18.67
N GLN A 185 33.78 5.66 -18.42
CA GLN A 185 32.83 4.68 -18.92
C GLN A 185 31.64 4.64 -17.97
N LYS A 186 30.47 5.11 -18.43
CA LYS A 186 29.20 4.83 -17.75
C LYS A 186 29.16 3.33 -17.43
N PRO A 187 28.82 2.92 -16.20
CA PRO A 187 28.74 1.50 -15.86
C PRO A 187 27.82 0.79 -16.86
N SER A 188 28.32 -0.31 -17.43
CA SER A 188 27.55 -1.15 -18.35
C SER A 188 26.28 -1.62 -17.66
N LEU A 189 25.13 -1.38 -18.31
CA LEU A 189 23.85 -1.83 -17.82
C LEU A 189 23.83 -3.36 -17.76
N LYS A 190 23.30 -3.90 -16.66
CA LYS A 190 22.96 -5.31 -16.53
C LYS A 190 21.61 -5.45 -15.84
N PHE A 191 20.69 -6.22 -16.42
CA PHE A 191 19.33 -6.36 -15.90
C PHE A 191 19.09 -7.73 -15.26
N LEU A 192 18.39 -7.73 -14.13
CA LEU A 192 17.80 -8.94 -13.55
C LEU A 192 16.30 -8.92 -13.80
N ILE A 193 15.77 -9.93 -14.48
CA ILE A 193 14.36 -9.97 -14.88
C ILE A 193 13.64 -11.13 -14.19
N TYR A 194 12.56 -10.84 -13.47
CA TYR A 194 11.65 -11.84 -12.94
C TYR A 194 10.43 -12.02 -13.85
N GLY A 195 9.95 -13.25 -14.00
CA GLY A 195 8.78 -13.57 -14.82
C GLY A 195 9.08 -14.13 -16.22
N LYS A 196 10.16 -14.91 -16.39
CA LYS A 196 10.57 -15.56 -17.66
C LYS A 196 9.42 -16.26 -18.41
N THR A 197 8.54 -16.96 -17.69
CA THR A 197 7.40 -17.70 -18.27
C THR A 197 6.18 -16.81 -18.56
N GLY A 198 6.22 -15.56 -18.08
CA GLY A 198 5.26 -14.52 -18.33
C GLY A 198 5.43 -13.92 -19.73
N TRP A 199 4.37 -13.26 -20.21
CA TRP A 199 4.37 -12.69 -21.56
C TRP A 199 5.33 -11.50 -21.65
N ILE A 200 5.18 -10.53 -20.75
CA ILE A 200 6.05 -9.34 -20.68
C ILE A 200 7.50 -9.74 -20.40
N GLY A 201 7.75 -10.64 -19.42
CA GLY A 201 9.11 -11.07 -19.10
C GLY A 201 9.84 -11.75 -20.27
N GLY A 202 9.13 -12.55 -21.08
CA GLY A 202 9.69 -13.12 -22.31
C GLY A 202 10.01 -12.07 -23.37
N LEU A 203 9.14 -11.07 -23.56
CA LEU A 203 9.39 -9.97 -24.49
C LEU A 203 10.55 -9.08 -24.06
N LEU A 204 10.70 -8.82 -22.75
CA LEU A 204 11.82 -8.03 -22.22
C LEU A 204 13.18 -8.68 -22.50
N GLY A 205 13.28 -10.01 -22.41
CA GLY A 205 14.51 -10.73 -22.78
C GLY A 205 14.88 -10.47 -24.23
N LYS A 206 13.92 -10.63 -25.16
CA LYS A 206 14.13 -10.35 -26.59
C LYS A 206 14.51 -8.89 -26.86
N ILE A 207 13.93 -7.94 -26.12
CA ILE A 207 14.28 -6.53 -26.22
C ILE A 207 15.72 -6.30 -25.75
N CYS A 208 16.13 -6.92 -24.63
CA CYS A 208 17.50 -6.83 -24.14
C CYS A 208 18.50 -7.42 -25.13
N GLU A 209 18.21 -8.60 -25.72
CA GLU A 209 19.02 -9.21 -26.79
C GLU A 209 19.17 -8.25 -27.98
N LYS A 210 18.05 -7.69 -28.47
CA LYS A 210 18.05 -6.75 -29.60
C LYS A 210 18.82 -5.45 -29.32
N GLN A 211 18.78 -4.96 -28.07
CA GLN A 211 19.48 -3.75 -27.66
C GLN A 211 20.92 -4.01 -27.18
N GLY A 212 21.38 -5.26 -27.14
CA GLY A 212 22.71 -5.63 -26.64
C GLY A 212 22.88 -5.34 -25.14
N ILE A 213 21.81 -5.41 -24.35
CA ILE A 213 21.85 -5.19 -22.89
C ILE A 213 22.03 -6.54 -22.19
N PRO A 214 23.13 -6.77 -21.46
CA PRO A 214 23.29 -7.95 -20.62
C PRO A 214 22.12 -8.13 -19.65
N TYR A 215 21.55 -9.33 -19.62
CA TYR A 215 20.48 -9.64 -18.68
C TYR A 215 20.51 -11.09 -18.23
N GLU A 216 19.93 -11.35 -17.07
CA GLU A 216 19.69 -12.69 -16.56
C GLU A 216 18.27 -12.79 -16.02
N TYR A 217 17.65 -13.95 -16.17
CA TYR A 217 16.37 -14.24 -15.51
C TYR A 217 16.60 -14.73 -14.08
N GLY A 218 15.90 -14.12 -13.13
CA GLY A 218 15.90 -14.56 -11.74
C GLY A 218 15.40 -15.99 -11.61
N ARG A 219 16.08 -16.78 -10.79
CA ARG A 219 15.73 -18.18 -10.48
C ARG A 219 14.91 -18.27 -9.20
N GLY A 220 15.06 -17.29 -8.32
CA GLY A 220 14.38 -17.22 -7.05
C GLY A 220 12.87 -17.02 -7.17
N ARG A 221 12.15 -17.58 -6.20
CA ARG A 221 10.74 -17.28 -5.97
C ARG A 221 10.62 -15.95 -5.23
N LEU A 222 9.73 -15.08 -5.70
CA LEU A 222 9.60 -13.72 -5.16
C LEU A 222 9.29 -13.67 -3.66
N GLN A 223 8.52 -14.63 -3.15
CA GLN A 223 8.22 -14.69 -1.71
C GLN A 223 9.38 -15.19 -0.84
N GLU A 224 10.48 -15.67 -1.45
CA GLU A 224 11.63 -16.25 -0.75
C GLU A 224 12.81 -15.27 -0.76
N ARG A 225 12.90 -14.41 0.27
CA ARG A 225 13.93 -13.36 0.37
C ARG A 225 15.35 -13.87 0.13
N SER A 226 15.70 -15.01 0.72
CA SER A 226 17.04 -15.61 0.58
C SER A 226 17.41 -15.93 -0.88
N GLN A 227 16.44 -16.34 -1.70
CA GLN A 227 16.66 -16.63 -3.10
C GLN A 227 16.88 -15.36 -3.92
N LEU A 228 16.15 -14.27 -3.60
CA LEU A 228 16.35 -12.98 -4.26
C LEU A 228 17.73 -12.38 -3.97
N LEU A 229 18.19 -12.50 -2.72
CA LEU A 229 19.53 -12.10 -2.32
C LEU A 229 20.60 -12.89 -3.08
N ALA A 230 20.41 -14.21 -3.24
CA ALA A 230 21.32 -15.05 -4.01
C ALA A 230 21.37 -14.65 -5.49
N ASP A 231 20.21 -14.37 -6.10
CA ASP A 231 20.13 -13.88 -7.49
C ASP A 231 20.86 -12.54 -7.65
N ILE A 232 20.64 -11.57 -6.75
CA ILE A 232 21.32 -10.26 -6.81
C ILE A 232 22.83 -10.40 -6.62
N GLN A 233 23.27 -11.22 -5.67
CA GLN A 233 24.69 -11.45 -5.40
C GLN A 233 25.40 -12.11 -6.60
N SER A 234 24.74 -13.09 -7.23
CA SER A 234 25.27 -13.80 -8.39
C SER A 234 25.29 -12.91 -9.64
N VAL A 235 24.17 -12.26 -9.94
CA VAL A 235 23.99 -11.52 -11.19
C VAL A 235 24.67 -10.16 -11.14
N LYS A 236 24.74 -9.52 -9.97
CA LYS A 236 25.20 -8.13 -9.78
C LYS A 236 24.51 -7.16 -10.76
N PRO A 237 23.17 -7.10 -10.77
CA PRO A 237 22.44 -6.26 -11.70
C PRO A 237 22.62 -4.78 -11.37
N THR A 238 22.40 -3.94 -12.37
CA THR A 238 22.23 -2.49 -12.22
C THR A 238 20.78 -2.11 -11.97
N HIS A 239 19.84 -2.89 -12.52
CA HIS A 239 18.40 -2.65 -12.45
C HIS A 239 17.66 -3.98 -12.40
N VAL A 240 16.47 -3.97 -11.79
CA VAL A 240 15.60 -5.14 -11.66
C VAL A 240 14.28 -4.87 -12.36
N PHE A 241 13.78 -5.85 -13.12
CA PHE A 241 12.47 -5.80 -13.76
C PHE A 241 11.57 -6.89 -13.18
N ASN A 242 10.49 -6.48 -12.51
CA ASN A 242 9.46 -7.36 -12.00
C ASN A 242 8.30 -7.49 -13.00
N ALA A 243 8.41 -8.46 -13.92
CA ALA A 243 7.32 -8.89 -14.78
C ALA A 243 6.68 -10.21 -14.30
N ALA A 244 6.96 -10.60 -13.05
CA ALA A 244 6.34 -11.76 -12.43
C ALA A 244 4.98 -11.40 -11.83
N GLY A 245 4.05 -12.35 -11.93
CA GLY A 245 2.72 -12.21 -11.40
C GLY A 245 1.87 -13.40 -11.78
N VAL A 246 0.93 -13.75 -10.90
CA VAL A 246 -0.06 -14.78 -11.17
C VAL A 246 -1.37 -14.11 -11.51
N THR A 247 -1.83 -14.35 -12.73
CA THR A 247 -3.19 -14.03 -13.20
C THR A 247 -4.04 -15.29 -13.35
N GLY A 248 -3.50 -16.46 -13.00
CA GLY A 248 -4.12 -17.77 -13.20
C GLY A 248 -4.37 -18.15 -14.67
N ARG A 249 -5.05 -19.28 -14.87
CA ARG A 249 -5.56 -19.74 -16.17
C ARG A 249 -7.06 -20.06 -16.03
N PRO A 250 -7.90 -19.76 -17.04
CA PRO A 250 -7.55 -19.09 -18.30
C PRO A 250 -7.38 -17.57 -18.16
N ASN A 251 -7.85 -16.98 -17.06
CA ASN A 251 -7.86 -15.54 -16.82
C ASN A 251 -7.87 -15.22 -15.30
N VAL A 252 -7.99 -13.93 -14.97
CA VAL A 252 -7.94 -13.41 -13.59
C VAL A 252 -9.05 -13.94 -12.66
N ASP A 253 -10.12 -14.54 -13.19
CA ASP A 253 -11.20 -15.13 -12.38
C ASP A 253 -10.67 -16.30 -11.53
N TRP A 254 -9.58 -16.94 -11.94
CA TRP A 254 -8.86 -17.94 -11.16
C TRP A 254 -8.42 -17.41 -9.78
N CYS A 255 -8.10 -16.12 -9.68
CA CYS A 255 -7.67 -15.50 -8.43
C CYS A 255 -8.80 -15.42 -7.38
N GLU A 256 -10.07 -15.53 -7.79
CA GLU A 256 -11.20 -15.54 -6.85
C GLU A 256 -11.23 -16.80 -5.99
N SER A 257 -10.80 -17.93 -6.53
CA SER A 257 -10.73 -19.22 -5.83
C SER A 257 -9.33 -19.56 -5.30
N HIS A 258 -8.29 -18.83 -5.73
CA HIS A 258 -6.88 -19.07 -5.36
C HIS A 258 -6.26 -17.81 -4.72
N LYS A 259 -6.96 -17.30 -3.70
CA LYS A 259 -6.58 -16.07 -2.99
C LYS A 259 -5.21 -16.17 -2.31
N PRO A 260 -4.87 -17.24 -1.56
CA PRO A 260 -3.58 -17.36 -0.90
C PRO A 260 -2.39 -17.37 -1.88
N GLU A 261 -2.50 -18.06 -3.01
CA GLU A 261 -1.48 -18.11 -4.06
C GLU A 261 -1.27 -16.75 -4.71
N THR A 262 -2.37 -16.05 -4.96
CA THR A 262 -2.37 -14.68 -5.48
C THR A 262 -1.68 -13.74 -4.49
N ILE A 263 -2.01 -13.79 -3.19
CA ILE A 263 -1.35 -13.00 -2.14
C ILE A 263 0.14 -13.33 -2.09
N ARG A 264 0.50 -14.62 -2.04
CA ARG A 264 1.90 -15.06 -1.92
C ARG A 264 2.78 -14.48 -3.02
N THR A 265 2.31 -14.49 -4.27
CA THR A 265 3.11 -14.00 -5.39
C THR A 265 2.96 -12.50 -5.61
N ASN A 266 1.72 -12.02 -5.74
CA ASN A 266 1.45 -10.65 -6.20
C ASN A 266 1.60 -9.61 -5.09
N VAL A 267 1.43 -10.01 -3.82
CA VAL A 267 1.57 -9.13 -2.64
C VAL A 267 2.89 -9.37 -1.95
N VAL A 268 3.04 -10.52 -1.28
CA VAL A 268 4.24 -10.83 -0.48
C VAL A 268 5.49 -10.81 -1.36
N GLY A 269 5.45 -11.50 -2.50
CA GLY A 269 6.59 -11.56 -3.41
C GLY A 269 7.01 -10.21 -3.97
N THR A 270 6.05 -9.40 -4.45
CA THR A 270 6.33 -8.07 -4.98
C THR A 270 6.96 -7.15 -3.93
N LEU A 271 6.39 -7.12 -2.72
CA LEU A 271 6.91 -6.29 -1.62
C LEU A 271 8.28 -6.76 -1.15
N THR A 272 8.49 -8.07 -1.08
CA THR A 272 9.81 -8.65 -0.73
C THR A 272 10.85 -8.25 -1.76
N LEU A 273 10.53 -8.28 -3.05
CA LEU A 273 11.46 -7.87 -4.10
C LEU A 273 11.75 -6.37 -4.04
N ALA A 274 10.73 -5.53 -3.82
CA ALA A 274 10.91 -4.08 -3.68
C ALA A 274 11.89 -3.74 -2.56
N ASP A 275 11.69 -4.35 -1.39
CA ASP A 275 12.51 -4.19 -0.20
C ASP A 275 13.95 -4.67 -0.40
N VAL A 276 14.12 -5.88 -0.94
CA VAL A 276 15.46 -6.39 -1.28
C VAL A 276 16.17 -5.48 -2.29
N CYS A 277 15.47 -4.99 -3.31
CA CYS A 277 16.07 -4.05 -4.26
C CYS A 277 16.50 -2.75 -3.57
N ARG A 278 15.71 -2.26 -2.61
CA ARG A 278 15.99 -1.03 -1.87
C ARG A 278 17.25 -1.15 -1.02
N ASP A 279 17.38 -2.24 -0.27
CA ASP A 279 18.55 -2.53 0.56
C ASP A 279 19.86 -2.62 -0.26
N HIS A 280 19.75 -2.91 -1.56
CA HIS A 280 20.86 -3.02 -2.48
C HIS A 280 21.00 -1.81 -3.43
N ASN A 281 20.28 -0.71 -3.20
CA ASN A 281 20.27 0.50 -4.03
C ASN A 281 19.93 0.23 -5.51
N LEU A 282 19.06 -0.75 -5.77
CA LEU A 282 18.61 -1.12 -7.11
C LEU A 282 17.25 -0.50 -7.41
N LEU A 283 17.14 0.12 -8.58
CA LEU A 283 15.85 0.49 -9.15
C LEU A 283 15.09 -0.77 -9.58
N MET A 284 13.86 -0.90 -9.10
CA MET A 284 12.91 -1.92 -9.56
C MET A 284 11.87 -1.31 -10.51
N ILE A 285 11.85 -1.75 -11.76
CA ILE A 285 10.72 -1.53 -12.67
C ILE A 285 9.66 -2.60 -12.40
N ASN A 286 8.49 -2.19 -11.93
CA ASN A 286 7.39 -3.07 -11.55
C ASN A 286 6.23 -2.95 -12.53
N TYR A 287 5.92 -4.04 -13.25
CA TYR A 287 4.75 -4.07 -14.13
C TYR A 287 3.50 -4.40 -13.32
N ALA A 288 2.68 -3.38 -13.10
CA ALA A 288 1.41 -3.45 -12.38
C ALA A 288 0.23 -3.41 -13.35
N THR A 289 -0.90 -2.84 -12.92
CA THR A 289 -2.13 -2.82 -13.72
C THR A 289 -2.90 -1.53 -13.49
N GLY A 290 -3.40 -0.92 -14.58
CA GLY A 290 -4.38 0.16 -14.51
C GLY A 290 -5.83 -0.32 -14.38
N CYS A 291 -6.06 -1.64 -14.32
CA CYS A 291 -7.38 -2.23 -14.12
C CYS A 291 -7.87 -2.18 -12.65
N ILE A 292 -7.53 -1.10 -11.96
CA ILE A 292 -7.92 -0.75 -10.59
C ILE A 292 -8.80 0.52 -10.55
N PHE A 293 -9.17 1.01 -11.73
CA PHE A 293 -10.11 2.12 -11.92
C PHE A 293 -11.32 1.71 -12.74
N GLU A 294 -12.43 2.39 -12.54
CA GLU A 294 -13.62 2.36 -13.37
C GLU A 294 -14.15 3.77 -13.61
N TYR A 295 -14.78 4.03 -14.75
CA TYR A 295 -15.43 5.31 -15.02
C TYR A 295 -16.41 5.69 -13.90
N ASP A 296 -16.38 6.95 -13.48
CA ASP A 296 -17.23 7.49 -12.42
C ASP A 296 -17.75 8.90 -12.77
N ALA A 297 -18.36 9.59 -11.80
CA ALA A 297 -18.92 10.92 -12.03
C ALA A 297 -17.84 11.99 -12.32
N ALA A 298 -16.62 11.83 -11.80
CA ALA A 298 -15.51 12.76 -12.03
C ALA A 298 -14.73 12.41 -13.30
N HIS A 299 -14.78 11.15 -13.72
CA HIS A 299 -14.14 10.61 -14.92
C HIS A 299 -15.19 9.90 -15.79
N PRO A 300 -16.14 10.62 -16.43
CA PRO A 300 -17.16 9.98 -17.23
C PRO A 300 -16.57 9.34 -18.49
N SER A 301 -17.19 8.25 -18.95
CA SER A 301 -16.82 7.63 -20.23
C SER A 301 -16.91 8.63 -21.40
N ARG A 302 -15.92 8.61 -22.29
CA ARG A 302 -15.78 9.51 -23.46
C ARG A 302 -15.65 11.01 -23.14
N SER A 303 -15.33 11.36 -21.89
CA SER A 303 -15.07 12.76 -21.51
C SER A 303 -13.68 13.26 -21.92
N GLY A 304 -12.73 12.36 -22.16
CA GLY A 304 -11.31 12.69 -22.33
C GLY A 304 -10.59 13.00 -21.00
N ILE A 305 -11.28 12.85 -19.88
CA ILE A 305 -10.72 13.02 -18.53
C ILE A 305 -10.33 11.63 -18.02
N GLY A 306 -9.03 11.34 -18.07
CA GLY A 306 -8.46 10.09 -17.58
C GLY A 306 -8.04 10.15 -16.11
N PHE A 307 -7.97 8.99 -15.47
CA PHE A 307 -7.40 8.85 -14.12
C PHE A 307 -5.90 9.10 -14.14
N LYS A 308 -5.41 9.89 -13.19
CA LYS A 308 -4.00 10.25 -12.99
C LYS A 308 -3.29 9.28 -12.05
N GLU A 309 -1.97 9.43 -11.95
CA GLU A 309 -1.15 8.66 -11.02
C GLU A 309 -1.47 8.94 -9.55
N GLU A 310 -1.92 10.16 -9.24
CA GLU A 310 -2.25 10.58 -7.88
C GLU A 310 -3.65 10.12 -7.43
N ASP A 311 -4.50 9.67 -8.36
CA ASP A 311 -5.87 9.28 -8.06
C ASP A 311 -5.95 7.97 -7.26
N THR A 312 -6.89 7.94 -6.33
CA THR A 312 -7.19 6.77 -5.50
C THR A 312 -7.93 5.72 -6.33
N PRO A 313 -7.46 4.46 -6.35
CA PRO A 313 -8.17 3.36 -7.02
C PRO A 313 -9.64 3.26 -6.57
N ASN A 314 -10.57 3.32 -7.53
CA ASN A 314 -12.01 3.25 -7.26
C ASN A 314 -12.65 1.91 -7.67
N PHE A 315 -11.89 0.99 -8.30
CA PHE A 315 -12.41 -0.31 -8.71
C PHE A 315 -11.78 -1.47 -7.94
N THR A 316 -12.60 -2.13 -7.12
CA THR A 316 -12.24 -3.36 -6.39
C THR A 316 -13.13 -4.54 -6.75
N GLY A 317 -13.71 -4.54 -7.96
CA GLY A 317 -14.67 -5.55 -8.41
C GLY A 317 -14.13 -6.99 -8.53
N SER A 318 -12.82 -7.19 -8.47
CA SER A 318 -12.20 -8.52 -8.37
C SER A 318 -11.15 -8.57 -7.27
N PHE A 319 -10.93 -9.75 -6.69
CA PHE A 319 -9.84 -9.99 -5.75
C PHE A 319 -8.48 -9.64 -6.34
N TYR A 320 -8.27 -9.94 -7.63
CA TYR A 320 -7.08 -9.53 -8.35
C TYR A 320 -6.91 -8.00 -8.34
N SER A 321 -7.93 -7.23 -8.74
CA SER A 321 -7.85 -5.77 -8.74
C SER A 321 -7.66 -5.20 -7.34
N LYS A 322 -8.37 -5.74 -6.34
CA LYS A 322 -8.22 -5.34 -4.93
C LYS A 322 -6.79 -5.54 -4.42
N THR A 323 -6.19 -6.71 -4.66
CA THR A 323 -4.80 -6.97 -4.25
C THR A 323 -3.80 -6.07 -4.97
N LYS A 324 -4.02 -5.77 -6.26
CA LYS A 324 -3.15 -4.86 -7.02
C LYS A 324 -3.23 -3.42 -6.55
N ALA A 325 -4.42 -2.92 -6.22
CA ALA A 325 -4.59 -1.59 -5.62
C ALA A 325 -3.85 -1.47 -4.27
N MET A 326 -3.99 -2.48 -3.40
CA MET A 326 -3.28 -2.52 -2.12
C MET A 326 -1.76 -2.51 -2.28
N VAL A 327 -1.23 -3.32 -3.22
CA VAL A 327 0.22 -3.38 -3.47
C VAL A 327 0.74 -2.08 -4.06
N GLU A 328 0.00 -1.46 -4.98
CA GLU A 328 0.38 -0.17 -5.54
C GLU A 328 0.50 0.90 -4.46
N GLU A 329 -0.46 0.96 -3.53
CA GLU A 329 -0.44 1.91 -2.41
C GLU A 329 0.80 1.68 -1.52
N LEU A 330 1.09 0.42 -1.18
CA LEU A 330 2.28 0.08 -0.37
C LEU A 330 3.59 0.37 -1.10
N LEU A 331 3.64 0.22 -2.42
CA LEU A 331 4.84 0.49 -3.22
C LEU A 331 5.17 1.98 -3.33
N LYS A 332 4.23 2.90 -3.02
CA LYS A 332 4.52 4.35 -2.97
C LYS A 332 5.56 4.70 -1.91
N GLU A 333 5.66 3.89 -0.85
CA GLU A 333 6.63 4.07 0.25
C GLU A 333 8.05 3.58 -0.11
N TYR A 334 8.22 2.96 -1.29
CA TYR A 334 9.52 2.51 -1.78
C TYR A 334 10.05 3.48 -2.84
N ASP A 335 10.96 4.36 -2.42
CA ASP A 335 11.61 5.37 -3.26
C ASP A 335 12.43 4.78 -4.43
N ASN A 336 12.73 3.48 -4.41
CA ASN A 336 13.44 2.74 -5.45
C ASN A 336 12.54 2.03 -6.47
N VAL A 337 11.24 2.26 -6.45
CA VAL A 337 10.30 1.56 -7.32
C VAL A 337 9.74 2.49 -8.40
N CYS A 338 9.69 1.97 -9.63
CA CYS A 338 8.92 2.53 -10.73
C CYS A 338 7.75 1.59 -11.05
N THR A 339 6.53 1.99 -10.72
CA THR A 339 5.33 1.18 -10.96
C THR A 339 4.65 1.60 -12.26
N LEU A 340 4.46 0.65 -13.17
CA LEU A 340 3.88 0.87 -14.50
C LEU A 340 2.48 0.26 -14.57
N ARG A 341 1.45 1.10 -14.69
CA ARG A 341 0.05 0.67 -14.83
C ARG A 341 -0.24 0.25 -16.27
N VAL A 342 -0.01 -1.02 -16.58
CA VAL A 342 -0.36 -1.64 -17.88
C VAL A 342 -1.87 -1.89 -17.94
N ARG A 343 -2.50 -1.73 -19.10
CA ARG A 343 -3.89 -2.17 -19.34
C ARG A 343 -4.02 -2.89 -20.67
N MET A 344 -4.84 -3.96 -20.67
CA MET A 344 -5.24 -4.72 -21.86
C MET A 344 -4.09 -4.86 -22.89
N PRO A 345 -2.98 -5.53 -22.53
CA PRO A 345 -1.79 -5.53 -23.35
C PRO A 345 -2.02 -6.15 -24.74
N ILE A 346 -1.50 -5.49 -25.76
CA ILE A 346 -1.57 -5.86 -27.18
C ILE A 346 -0.16 -5.97 -27.73
N SER A 347 0.10 -6.94 -28.61
CA SER A 347 1.34 -7.00 -29.37
C SER A 347 1.11 -7.22 -30.87
N SER A 348 2.16 -7.05 -31.66
CA SER A 348 2.22 -7.44 -33.08
C SER A 348 1.98 -8.94 -33.30
N ASP A 349 2.36 -9.81 -32.35
CA ASP A 349 2.07 -11.24 -32.42
C ASP A 349 0.58 -11.54 -32.12
N LEU A 350 -0.22 -11.63 -33.19
CA LEU A 350 -1.65 -11.97 -33.13
C LEU A 350 -1.93 -13.47 -32.90
N SER A 351 -0.89 -14.33 -32.86
CA SER A 351 -1.06 -15.75 -32.54
C SER A 351 -1.15 -16.00 -31.02
N ASN A 352 -0.66 -15.05 -30.22
CA ASN A 352 -0.57 -15.19 -28.78
C ASN A 352 -1.96 -15.13 -28.12
N PRO A 353 -2.40 -16.16 -27.37
CA PRO A 353 -3.74 -16.18 -26.76
C PRO A 353 -3.92 -15.16 -25.63
N ARG A 354 -2.84 -14.54 -25.14
CA ARG A 354 -2.92 -13.47 -24.13
C ARG A 354 -3.18 -12.10 -24.76
N ASN A 355 -2.90 -11.95 -26.06
CA ASN A 355 -3.11 -10.71 -26.81
C ASN A 355 -4.59 -10.34 -26.83
N PHE A 356 -4.89 -9.10 -26.44
CA PHE A 356 -6.26 -8.64 -26.34
C PHE A 356 -7.00 -8.72 -27.68
N ILE A 357 -6.35 -8.40 -28.80
CA ILE A 357 -6.94 -8.52 -30.14
C ILE A 357 -7.35 -9.97 -30.42
N THR A 358 -6.45 -10.93 -30.16
CA THR A 358 -6.69 -12.36 -30.35
C THR A 358 -7.80 -12.90 -29.45
N LYS A 359 -8.01 -12.31 -28.26
CA LYS A 359 -9.12 -12.67 -27.38
C LYS A 359 -10.45 -12.20 -27.96
N ILE A 360 -10.55 -10.90 -28.28
CA ILE A 360 -11.82 -10.34 -28.75
C ILE A 360 -12.20 -10.84 -30.14
N SER A 361 -11.24 -11.22 -30.98
CA SER A 361 -11.52 -11.83 -32.29
C SER A 361 -12.03 -13.27 -32.20
N ARG A 362 -11.97 -13.91 -31.02
CA ARG A 362 -12.45 -15.27 -30.77
C ARG A 362 -13.76 -15.30 -29.96
N TYR A 363 -14.23 -14.15 -29.50
CA TYR A 363 -15.49 -14.07 -28.77
C TYR A 363 -16.65 -13.93 -29.74
N ASP A 364 -17.73 -14.69 -29.51
CA ASP A 364 -18.96 -14.59 -30.31
C ASP A 364 -19.60 -13.19 -30.20
N LYS A 365 -19.46 -12.59 -29.01
CA LYS A 365 -20.02 -11.30 -28.64
C LYS A 365 -19.01 -10.46 -27.86
N VAL A 366 -18.97 -9.15 -28.13
CA VAL A 366 -18.08 -8.18 -27.47
C VAL A 366 -18.84 -6.98 -26.92
N VAL A 367 -18.36 -6.41 -25.81
CA VAL A 367 -18.89 -5.15 -25.28
C VAL A 367 -18.16 -3.99 -25.94
N ASP A 368 -18.87 -2.91 -26.28
CA ASP A 368 -18.25 -1.75 -26.95
C ASP A 368 -18.00 -0.57 -25.99
N ILE A 369 -16.93 -0.69 -25.20
CA ILE A 369 -16.54 0.36 -24.25
C ILE A 369 -15.12 0.86 -24.56
N PRO A 370 -14.93 2.18 -24.67
CA PRO A 370 -13.60 2.77 -24.85
C PRO A 370 -12.72 2.48 -23.64
N ASN A 371 -11.46 2.11 -23.90
CA ASN A 371 -10.48 1.83 -22.86
C ASN A 371 -9.10 2.34 -23.27
N SER A 372 -8.31 2.78 -22.28
CA SER A 372 -6.86 2.92 -22.46
C SER A 372 -6.22 1.53 -22.50
N MET A 373 -5.27 1.34 -23.41
CA MET A 373 -4.60 0.06 -23.66
C MET A 373 -3.09 0.26 -23.86
N THR A 374 -2.32 -0.81 -23.67
CA THR A 374 -0.85 -0.80 -23.78
C THR A 374 -0.40 -1.57 -25.02
N ILE A 375 0.18 -0.88 -25.99
CA ILE A 375 0.84 -1.52 -27.14
C ILE A 375 2.27 -1.92 -26.75
N LEU A 376 2.48 -3.20 -26.46
CA LEU A 376 3.73 -3.72 -25.89
C LEU A 376 4.95 -3.50 -26.79
N ASP A 377 4.78 -3.57 -28.11
CA ASP A 377 5.85 -3.36 -29.09
C ASP A 377 6.44 -1.94 -29.04
N GLU A 378 5.66 -0.95 -28.57
CA GLU A 378 6.11 0.43 -28.36
C GLU A 378 6.49 0.70 -26.90
N LEU A 379 5.65 0.27 -25.96
CA LEU A 379 5.78 0.64 -24.55
C LEU A 379 6.86 -0.16 -23.82
N LEU A 380 7.11 -1.44 -24.16
CA LEU A 380 8.18 -2.19 -23.47
C LEU A 380 9.59 -1.61 -23.74
N PRO A 381 9.95 -1.20 -24.97
CA PRO A 381 11.16 -0.41 -25.20
C PRO A 381 11.22 0.87 -24.35
N ILE A 382 10.10 1.60 -24.22
CA ILE A 382 10.02 2.79 -23.35
C ILE A 382 10.33 2.41 -21.90
N SER A 383 9.80 1.30 -21.37
CA SER A 383 10.09 0.88 -19.99
C SER A 383 11.58 0.57 -19.74
N VAL A 384 12.31 0.12 -20.76
CA VAL A 384 13.76 -0.04 -20.70
C VAL A 384 14.45 1.33 -20.63
N GLU A 385 14.00 2.31 -21.42
CA GLU A 385 14.49 3.69 -21.33
C GLU A 385 14.16 4.35 -19.97
N MET A 386 13.00 4.07 -19.39
CA MET A 386 12.65 4.52 -18.04
C MET A 386 13.65 4.00 -17.00
N ALA A 387 14.07 2.74 -17.10
CA ALA A 387 15.12 2.19 -16.26
C ALA A 387 16.45 2.92 -16.48
N LYS A 388 16.88 3.12 -17.73
CA LYS A 388 18.11 3.86 -18.07
C LYS A 388 18.12 5.28 -17.50
N ARG A 389 16.95 5.94 -17.47
CA ARG A 389 16.72 7.28 -16.92
C ARG A 389 16.50 7.30 -15.41
N ASN A 390 16.53 6.14 -14.75
CA ASN A 390 16.29 5.99 -13.31
C ASN A 390 14.95 6.57 -12.83
N LEU A 391 13.91 6.50 -13.66
CA LEU A 391 12.58 7.00 -13.30
C LEU A 391 11.98 6.16 -12.17
N ARG A 392 11.21 6.82 -11.29
CA ARG A 392 10.62 6.26 -10.06
C ARG A 392 9.17 6.70 -9.92
N GLY A 393 8.50 6.17 -8.91
CA GLY A 393 7.11 6.45 -8.62
C GLY A 393 6.16 5.76 -9.60
N LEU A 394 4.92 6.22 -9.60
CA LEU A 394 3.85 5.63 -10.38
C LEU A 394 3.74 6.26 -11.77
N TRP A 395 3.37 5.46 -12.77
CA TRP A 395 3.17 5.88 -14.16
C TRP A 395 1.99 5.15 -14.79
N ASN A 396 1.04 5.92 -15.34
CA ASN A 396 0.05 5.39 -16.26
C ASN A 396 0.76 4.92 -17.53
N PHE A 397 0.70 3.61 -17.81
CA PHE A 397 1.53 2.96 -18.82
C PHE A 397 0.72 2.42 -19.98
N THR A 398 -0.12 3.30 -20.53
CA THR A 398 -0.96 3.08 -21.71
C THR A 398 -0.66 4.12 -22.76
N ASN A 399 -0.96 3.80 -24.01
CA ASN A 399 -0.91 4.81 -25.08
C ASN A 399 -1.94 5.93 -24.82
N PRO A 400 -1.66 7.19 -25.20
CA PRO A 400 -2.61 8.28 -25.08
C PRO A 400 -3.93 8.03 -25.83
N GLY A 401 -5.03 8.42 -25.20
CA GLY A 401 -6.38 8.24 -25.72
C GLY A 401 -6.97 6.86 -25.43
N VAL A 402 -8.13 6.62 -26.05
CA VAL A 402 -8.92 5.40 -25.86
C VAL A 402 -9.28 4.77 -27.19
N VAL A 403 -9.51 3.46 -27.16
CA VAL A 403 -10.06 2.70 -28.28
C VAL A 403 -11.12 1.73 -27.76
N SER A 404 -12.21 1.59 -28.48
CA SER A 404 -13.28 0.64 -28.17
C SER A 404 -13.03 -0.72 -28.80
N HIS A 405 -13.80 -1.72 -28.40
CA HIS A 405 -13.68 -3.06 -28.96
C HIS A 405 -14.10 -3.08 -30.43
N ASN A 406 -15.17 -2.37 -30.78
CA ASN A 406 -15.62 -2.26 -32.17
C ASN A 406 -14.57 -1.58 -33.05
N GLU A 407 -13.94 -0.50 -32.58
CA GLU A 407 -12.89 0.19 -33.34
C GLU A 407 -11.69 -0.75 -33.63
N ILE A 408 -11.31 -1.61 -32.68
CA ILE A 408 -10.27 -2.61 -32.89
C ILE A 408 -10.74 -3.68 -33.90
N LEU A 409 -11.98 -4.18 -33.79
CA LEU A 409 -12.50 -5.20 -34.69
C LEU A 409 -12.71 -4.67 -36.11
N GLU A 410 -13.02 -3.39 -36.29
CA GLU A 410 -13.01 -2.71 -37.59
C GLU A 410 -11.62 -2.69 -38.20
N MET A 411 -10.59 -2.35 -37.40
CA MET A 411 -9.19 -2.43 -37.86
C MET A 411 -8.81 -3.89 -38.19
N TYR A 412 -9.21 -4.85 -37.36
CA TYR A 412 -8.97 -6.27 -37.62
C TYR A 412 -9.60 -6.72 -38.94
N LYS A 413 -10.86 -6.33 -39.18
CA LYS A 413 -11.56 -6.61 -40.44
C LYS A 413 -10.84 -5.98 -41.63
N LYS A 414 -10.43 -4.71 -41.51
CA LYS A 414 -9.77 -3.97 -42.59
C LYS A 414 -8.38 -4.54 -42.96
N TYR A 415 -7.58 -4.92 -41.95
CA TYR A 415 -6.17 -5.25 -42.15
C TYR A 415 -5.88 -6.76 -42.20
N ILE A 416 -6.68 -7.57 -41.50
CA ILE A 416 -6.37 -8.98 -41.25
C ILE A 416 -7.37 -9.92 -41.93
N ASP A 417 -8.68 -9.67 -41.78
CA ASP A 417 -9.73 -10.54 -42.30
C ASP A 417 -11.01 -9.75 -42.69
N PRO A 418 -11.17 -9.35 -43.97
CA PRO A 418 -12.32 -8.61 -44.47
C PRO A 418 -13.66 -9.35 -44.32
N SER A 419 -13.61 -10.67 -44.17
CA SER A 419 -14.80 -11.50 -43.96
C SER A 419 -15.26 -11.55 -42.51
N PHE A 420 -14.45 -11.03 -41.58
CA PHE A 420 -14.71 -11.07 -40.14
C PHE A 420 -16.03 -10.37 -39.77
N LYS A 421 -16.78 -11.01 -38.88
CA LYS A 421 -18.06 -10.52 -38.34
C LYS A 421 -18.06 -10.74 -36.83
N TRP A 422 -18.71 -9.84 -36.11
CA TRP A 422 -18.92 -9.94 -34.67
C TRP A 422 -20.32 -9.44 -34.30
N THR A 423 -20.72 -9.71 -33.07
CA THR A 423 -21.95 -9.16 -32.48
C THR A 423 -21.64 -8.48 -31.14
N ASN A 424 -22.54 -7.61 -30.68
CA ASN A 424 -22.32 -6.85 -29.44
C ASN A 424 -23.14 -7.39 -28.26
N PHE A 425 -22.63 -7.15 -27.06
CA PHE A 425 -23.31 -7.32 -25.78
C PHE A 425 -23.66 -5.96 -25.16
N THR A 426 -24.75 -5.90 -24.40
CA THR A 426 -24.92 -4.89 -23.35
C THR A 426 -24.08 -5.26 -22.12
N LEU A 427 -23.79 -4.27 -21.25
CA LEU A 427 -23.09 -4.52 -19.99
C LEU A 427 -23.84 -5.50 -19.07
N GLU A 428 -25.17 -5.43 -19.08
CA GLU A 428 -26.04 -6.31 -18.30
C GLU A 428 -25.97 -7.76 -18.79
N GLU A 429 -25.87 -7.96 -20.11
CA GLU A 429 -25.68 -9.29 -20.68
C GLU A 429 -24.28 -9.84 -20.34
N GLN A 430 -23.24 -9.02 -20.39
CA GLN A 430 -21.88 -9.43 -20.02
C GLN A 430 -21.81 -9.85 -18.54
N ALA A 431 -22.46 -9.10 -17.64
CA ALA A 431 -22.47 -9.38 -16.21
C ALA A 431 -23.04 -10.77 -15.87
N LYS A 432 -23.91 -11.33 -16.72
CA LYS A 432 -24.48 -12.68 -16.54
C LYS A 432 -23.50 -13.81 -16.87
N VAL A 433 -22.39 -13.52 -17.54
CA VAL A 433 -21.45 -14.54 -18.07
C VAL A 433 -20.09 -14.51 -17.35
N ILE A 434 -19.74 -13.40 -16.69
CA ILE A 434 -18.46 -13.24 -16.00
C ILE A 434 -18.58 -13.53 -14.49
N VAL A 435 -17.53 -14.12 -13.91
CA VAL A 435 -17.47 -14.39 -12.46
C VAL A 435 -17.24 -13.12 -11.64
N ALA A 436 -16.45 -12.20 -12.17
CA ALA A 436 -16.13 -10.91 -11.55
C ALA A 436 -16.23 -9.77 -12.57
N PRO A 437 -16.71 -8.58 -12.17
CA PRO A 437 -16.73 -7.38 -12.99
C PRO A 437 -15.39 -7.05 -13.67
N ARG A 438 -15.46 -6.34 -14.80
CA ARG A 438 -14.28 -5.87 -15.56
C ARG A 438 -14.13 -4.36 -15.45
N SER A 439 -12.90 -3.94 -15.23
CA SER A 439 -12.52 -2.53 -15.20
C SER A 439 -12.62 -1.89 -16.59
N ASN A 440 -13.31 -0.75 -16.67
CA ASN A 440 -13.37 0.10 -17.84
C ASN A 440 -12.99 1.53 -17.46
N ASN A 441 -11.94 2.09 -18.07
CA ASN A 441 -11.48 3.45 -17.75
C ASN A 441 -10.62 4.05 -18.87
N GLU A 442 -10.41 5.35 -18.76
CA GLU A 442 -9.37 6.11 -19.46
C GLU A 442 -8.27 6.47 -18.45
N MET A 443 -7.01 6.34 -18.84
CA MET A 443 -5.85 6.73 -18.04
C MET A 443 -5.21 7.99 -18.63
N ASP A 444 -4.94 8.98 -17.79
CA ASP A 444 -4.24 10.20 -18.21
C ASP A 444 -2.78 9.84 -18.54
N ALA A 445 -2.41 9.98 -19.82
CA ALA A 445 -1.08 9.66 -20.31
C ALA A 445 -0.13 10.89 -20.31
N SER A 446 -0.56 12.04 -19.80
CA SER A 446 0.18 13.31 -19.89
C SER A 446 1.56 13.22 -19.26
N LYS A 447 1.68 12.56 -18.10
CA LYS A 447 2.95 12.36 -17.41
C LYS A 447 3.93 11.56 -18.27
N LEU A 448 3.49 10.42 -18.81
CA LEU A 448 4.32 9.57 -19.66
C LEU A 448 4.66 10.26 -20.99
N LYS A 449 3.68 10.92 -21.62
CA LYS A 449 3.85 11.64 -22.89
C LYS A 449 4.79 12.85 -22.76
N LYS A 450 4.83 13.50 -21.60
CA LYS A 450 5.78 14.57 -21.30
C LYS A 450 7.22 14.05 -21.28
N GLU A 451 7.44 12.85 -20.72
CA GLU A 451 8.76 12.22 -20.63
C GLU A 451 9.19 11.56 -21.97
N PHE A 452 8.21 11.08 -22.75
CA PHE A 452 8.40 10.44 -24.05
C PHE A 452 7.48 11.08 -25.11
N PRO A 453 7.86 12.26 -25.66
CA PRO A 453 7.05 12.97 -26.66
C PRO A 453 6.80 12.18 -27.93
N GLU A 454 7.61 11.17 -28.23
CA GLU A 454 7.47 10.25 -29.36
C GLU A 454 6.34 9.22 -29.21
N LEU A 455 5.80 9.04 -27.99
CA LEU A 455 4.77 8.04 -27.70
C LEU A 455 3.49 8.26 -28.51
N LEU A 456 3.11 7.31 -29.36
CA LEU A 456 1.96 7.48 -30.25
C LEU A 456 0.61 7.31 -29.55
N PRO A 457 -0.43 8.08 -29.94
CA PRO A 457 -1.81 7.80 -29.55
C PRO A 457 -2.23 6.37 -29.90
N ILE A 458 -3.15 5.79 -29.13
CA ILE A 458 -3.49 4.36 -29.19
C ILE A 458 -3.85 3.87 -30.60
N LYS A 459 -4.64 4.64 -31.37
CA LYS A 459 -5.06 4.25 -32.72
C LYS A 459 -3.90 4.26 -33.72
N GLU A 460 -3.03 5.26 -33.64
CA GLU A 460 -1.84 5.35 -34.50
C GLU A 460 -0.82 4.26 -34.16
N SER A 461 -0.63 4.00 -32.87
CA SER A 461 0.25 2.92 -32.38
C SER A 461 -0.24 1.54 -32.83
N LEU A 462 -1.56 1.27 -32.73
CA LEU A 462 -2.19 0.05 -33.25
C LEU A 462 -1.91 -0.14 -34.74
N ILE A 463 -2.12 0.90 -35.55
CA ILE A 463 -1.87 0.83 -36.99
C ILE A 463 -0.39 0.52 -37.26
N LYS A 464 0.52 1.32 -36.69
CA LYS A 464 1.96 1.23 -36.97
C LYS A 464 2.59 -0.08 -36.51
N TYR A 465 2.34 -0.49 -35.27
CA TYR A 465 3.06 -1.60 -34.64
C TYR A 465 2.31 -2.92 -34.73
N VAL A 466 1.00 -2.92 -34.96
CA VAL A 466 0.18 -4.14 -34.91
C VAL A 466 -0.44 -4.47 -36.25
N PHE A 467 -1.24 -3.57 -36.83
CA PHE A 467 -2.03 -3.91 -38.03
C PHE A 467 -1.26 -3.84 -39.34
N GLU A 468 -0.47 -2.79 -39.61
CA GLU A 468 0.31 -2.69 -40.86
C GLU A 468 1.33 -3.84 -41.01
N PRO A 469 2.10 -4.23 -39.98
CA PRO A 469 3.02 -5.36 -40.09
C PRO A 469 2.34 -6.72 -40.32
N ASN A 470 1.06 -6.84 -39.96
CA ASN A 470 0.26 -8.07 -40.12
C ASN A 470 -0.70 -8.01 -41.30
N LYS A 471 -0.65 -6.95 -42.12
CA LYS A 471 -1.57 -6.74 -43.23
C LYS A 471 -1.46 -7.89 -44.24
N LYS A 472 -2.56 -8.60 -44.46
CA LYS A 472 -2.59 -9.63 -45.51
C LYS A 472 -2.78 -8.96 -46.87
N ALA A 473 -1.99 -9.37 -47.87
CA ALA A 473 -2.28 -9.03 -49.26
C ALA A 473 -3.52 -9.81 -49.69
N PHE A 474 -4.67 -9.13 -49.79
CA PHE A 474 -5.86 -9.73 -50.36
C PHE A 474 -5.69 -9.74 -51.88
N SER A 475 -5.42 -10.91 -52.46
CA SER A 475 -5.60 -11.13 -53.90
C SER A 475 -7.10 -10.99 -54.19
N GLY A 476 -7.44 -9.94 -54.94
CA GLY A 476 -8.82 -9.56 -55.27
C GLY A 476 -9.56 -10.53 -56.16
#